data_AF-A0A7R8W4Y5-F1
#
_entry.id   AF-A0A7R8W4Y5-F1
#
_cell.length_a   1.000
_cell.length_b   1.000
_cell.length_c   1.000
_cell.angle_alpha   90.00
_cell.angle_beta   90.00
_cell.angle_gamma   90.00
#
_symmetry.space_group_name_H-M   'P 1'
#
loop_
_entity.id
_entity.type
_entity.pdbx_description
1 polymer ?
#
loop_
_entity_poly.entity_id
_entity_poly.type
_entity_poly.pdbx_seq_one_letter_code
_entity_poly.pdbx_strand_id
1 'polypeptide(L)'
;MLVVGMFFQAWMTHAITQYLCDVMEGPLITEFLRSPIRVFVLVKRDVLDDGWVSIDVGRKRGRVLGVIQAPPGKVYKFSPKISMRKYRDLMDLLSRGVLPGIMLLTLLQNFFQCFLGDISFAQRWGPPGVVSFNLTSGFIVYALVVGILTSRVKAAYGRYTDYRWGFGIPSPVAWAVQEFPSFWIPTAVLYRNRHTIFESEERFTGAFILSFFIGHYCNRTFAFPLLMNPSSKAVPVTTVVSAFFFTSFNGFLQAHYFMEVAKYSSFQLFVLHPSTLLGFVLFVVGLLWNIESDSILRSLRRPGEKGYKIPHGGLFQFISAPNYFSEIVEWWGFWILSEFSYPAFAFALFTSLFLGIRGYQHHQWYLEKFGSEYPRSRKAIIPLIL
;
A
#
# COMPACT_ATOMS: atom_id res chain seq x y z
N MET A 1 -6.07 -3.36 15.81
CA MET A 1 -5.80 -2.79 14.46
C MET A 1 -4.51 -1.96 14.44
N LEU A 2 -4.25 -1.05 15.40
CA LEU A 2 -2.95 -0.35 15.53
C LEU A 2 -1.74 -1.29 15.62
N VAL A 3 -1.85 -2.35 16.42
CA VAL A 3 -0.79 -3.37 16.53
C VAL A 3 -0.52 -4.01 15.16
N VAL A 4 -1.52 -4.17 14.29
CA VAL A 4 -1.37 -4.83 12.98
C VAL A 4 -0.84 -3.87 11.91
N GLY A 5 -1.17 -2.58 11.98
CA GLY A 5 -0.52 -1.55 11.17
C GLY A 5 0.95 -1.33 11.56
N MET A 6 1.25 -1.36 12.86
CA MET A 6 2.63 -1.35 13.37
C MET A 6 3.37 -2.65 13.08
N PHE A 7 2.68 -3.81 13.06
CA PHE A 7 3.25 -5.08 12.59
C PHE A 7 3.43 -5.09 11.08
N PHE A 8 2.60 -4.41 10.29
CA PHE A 8 2.80 -4.25 8.85
C PHE A 8 3.96 -3.30 8.55
N GLN A 9 4.15 -2.28 9.36
CA GLN A 9 5.32 -1.39 9.29
C GLN A 9 6.59 -2.09 9.80
N ALA A 10 6.49 -2.90 10.85
CA ALA A 10 7.58 -3.76 11.34
C ALA A 10 7.88 -4.94 10.41
N TRP A 11 6.88 -5.46 9.68
CA TRP A 11 7.00 -6.50 8.66
C TRP A 11 7.52 -5.93 7.35
N MET A 12 7.07 -4.74 6.93
CA MET A 12 7.72 -3.94 5.88
C MET A 12 9.17 -3.68 6.26
N THR A 13 9.46 -3.34 7.51
CA THR A 13 10.85 -3.15 7.93
C THR A 13 11.59 -4.47 8.07
N HIS A 14 10.94 -5.59 8.40
CA HIS A 14 11.57 -6.92 8.45
C HIS A 14 11.79 -7.51 7.06
N ALA A 15 10.90 -7.27 6.10
CA ALA A 15 11.02 -7.60 4.69
C ALA A 15 12.04 -6.68 4.00
N ILE A 16 12.10 -5.40 4.38
CA ILE A 16 13.19 -4.50 4.02
C ILE A 16 14.48 -4.92 4.73
N THR A 17 14.45 -5.45 5.95
CA THR A 17 15.65 -5.96 6.66
C THR A 17 16.11 -7.28 6.07
N GLN A 18 15.20 -8.16 5.63
CA GLN A 18 15.52 -9.38 4.89
C GLN A 18 16.01 -9.05 3.48
N TYR A 19 15.36 -8.13 2.78
CA TYR A 19 15.84 -7.60 1.51
C TYR A 19 17.19 -6.89 1.68
N LEU A 20 17.41 -6.15 2.76
CA LEU A 20 18.72 -5.60 3.12
C LEU A 20 19.69 -6.71 3.47
N CYS A 21 19.30 -7.81 4.12
CA CYS A 21 20.15 -8.99 4.36
C CYS A 21 20.51 -9.73 3.06
N ASP A 22 19.59 -9.81 2.10
CA ASP A 22 19.79 -10.44 0.79
C ASP A 22 20.59 -9.52 -0.16
N VAL A 23 20.38 -8.20 -0.08
CA VAL A 23 21.20 -7.16 -0.76
C VAL A 23 22.53 -6.92 -0.04
N MET A 24 22.66 -7.31 1.23
CA MET A 24 23.92 -7.34 1.99
C MET A 24 24.84 -8.50 1.57
N GLU A 25 24.39 -9.39 0.69
CA GLU A 25 25.29 -10.19 -0.14
C GLU A 25 25.99 -9.34 -1.22
N GLY A 26 25.59 -8.06 -1.40
CA GLY A 26 26.18 -7.08 -2.31
C GLY A 26 26.91 -5.91 -1.63
N PRO A 27 27.78 -5.19 -2.35
CA PRO A 27 28.84 -4.34 -1.77
C PRO A 27 28.37 -3.05 -1.06
N LEU A 28 27.09 -2.70 -1.10
CA LEU A 28 26.59 -1.34 -0.80
C LEU A 28 26.63 -0.94 0.69
N ILE A 29 26.60 -1.88 1.63
CA ILE A 29 26.74 -1.54 3.07
C ILE A 29 28.17 -1.05 3.41
N THR A 30 29.14 -1.30 2.53
CA THR A 30 30.52 -0.85 2.70
C THR A 30 30.68 0.66 2.51
N GLU A 31 29.73 1.33 1.87
CA GLU A 31 29.84 2.75 1.52
C GLU A 31 29.20 3.69 2.55
N PHE A 32 28.12 3.24 3.22
CA PHE A 32 27.44 4.04 4.26
C PHE A 32 28.21 4.09 5.60
N LEU A 33 29.16 3.17 5.83
CA LEU A 33 30.02 3.14 7.02
C LEU A 33 31.36 3.88 6.85
N ARG A 34 31.54 4.69 5.79
CA ARG A 34 32.80 5.41 5.55
C ARG A 34 32.89 6.74 6.31
N SER A 35 33.43 6.66 7.52
CA SER A 35 34.29 7.68 8.14
C SER A 35 35.18 6.99 9.19
N PRO A 36 36.50 7.26 9.31
CA PRO A 36 37.50 7.65 8.33
C PRO A 36 38.64 6.60 8.37
N ILE A 37 38.43 5.41 7.80
CA ILE A 37 39.53 4.47 7.55
C ILE A 37 39.44 4.07 6.08
N ARG A 38 40.32 4.67 5.27
CA ARG A 38 40.44 4.37 3.84
C ARG A 38 40.91 2.91 3.67
N VAL A 39 39.98 2.00 3.42
CA VAL A 39 40.32 0.68 2.88
C VAL A 39 40.15 0.76 1.37
N PHE A 40 41.27 1.01 0.69
CA PHE A 40 41.35 0.83 -0.75
C PHE A 40 41.40 -0.68 -1.03
N VAL A 41 40.39 -1.21 -1.72
CA VAL A 41 40.54 -2.48 -2.42
C VAL A 41 41.24 -2.15 -3.73
N LEU A 42 42.57 -2.13 -3.71
CA LEU A 42 43.40 -2.09 -4.91
C LEU A 42 43.64 -3.54 -5.33
N VAL A 43 42.95 -3.98 -6.38
CA VAL A 43 43.26 -5.25 -7.04
C VAL A 43 44.47 -4.98 -7.94
N LYS A 44 45.67 -5.29 -7.46
CA LYS A 44 46.84 -5.35 -8.34
C LYS A 44 46.93 -6.76 -8.91
N ARG A 45 46.82 -6.88 -10.24
CA ARG A 45 47.05 -8.13 -10.97
C ARG A 45 48.52 -8.15 -11.40
N ASP A 46 49.28 -9.07 -10.84
CA ASP A 46 50.56 -9.47 -11.41
C ASP A 46 50.32 -10.87 -12.02
N VAL A 47 50.48 -10.97 -13.35
CA VAL A 47 50.38 -12.23 -14.09
C VAL A 47 51.73 -12.93 -13.95
N LEU A 48 51.72 -14.14 -13.41
CA LEU A 48 52.93 -14.97 -13.31
C LEU A 48 53.21 -15.62 -14.68
N ASP A 49 54.48 -15.87 -14.99
CA ASP A 49 54.93 -16.37 -16.30
C ASP A 49 54.27 -17.70 -16.72
N ASP A 50 53.68 -18.42 -15.77
CA ASP A 50 53.02 -19.73 -15.96
C ASP A 50 51.50 -19.61 -16.20
N GLY A 51 50.96 -18.38 -16.34
CA GLY A 51 49.53 -18.12 -16.58
C GLY A 51 48.63 -18.16 -15.32
N TRP A 52 49.19 -18.42 -14.14
CA TRP A 52 48.49 -18.34 -12.87
C TRP A 52 48.33 -16.89 -12.40
N VAL A 53 47.19 -16.58 -11.75
CA VAL A 53 46.90 -15.24 -11.22
C VAL A 53 47.00 -15.23 -9.70
N SER A 54 47.81 -14.33 -9.17
CA SER A 54 47.93 -14.07 -7.73
C SER A 54 46.93 -12.98 -7.31
N ILE A 55 46.10 -13.26 -6.30
CA ILE A 55 45.04 -12.35 -5.85
C ILE A 55 45.24 -12.02 -4.37
N ASP A 56 45.50 -10.74 -4.07
CA ASP A 56 45.53 -10.19 -2.72
C ASP A 56 44.09 -10.18 -2.15
N VAL A 57 43.83 -10.95 -1.09
CA VAL A 57 42.49 -11.07 -0.47
C VAL A 57 42.15 -9.88 0.46
N GLY A 58 43.01 -8.86 0.46
CA GLY A 58 42.85 -7.62 1.21
C GLY A 58 44.12 -7.17 1.93
N ARG A 59 44.18 -5.88 2.28
CA ARG A 59 45.30 -5.27 3.03
C ARG A 59 44.80 -4.58 4.29
N LYS A 60 45.53 -4.74 5.39
CA LYS A 60 45.31 -4.00 6.65
C LYS A 60 46.60 -3.34 7.09
N ARG A 61 46.59 -2.01 7.18
CA ARG A 61 47.77 -1.18 7.55
C ARG A 61 49.02 -1.53 6.71
N GLY A 62 48.83 -1.69 5.40
CA GLY A 62 49.91 -1.98 4.45
C GLY A 62 50.35 -3.45 4.36
N ARG A 63 49.93 -4.34 5.28
CA ARG A 63 50.23 -5.78 5.21
C ARG A 63 49.15 -6.55 4.47
N VAL A 64 49.56 -7.47 3.58
CA VAL A 64 48.67 -8.39 2.85
C VAL A 64 48.14 -9.44 3.83
N LEU A 65 46.82 -9.60 3.88
CA LEU A 65 46.14 -10.50 4.81
C LEU A 65 46.12 -11.96 4.34
N GLY A 66 46.38 -12.19 3.04
CA GLY A 66 46.47 -13.50 2.42
C GLY A 66 46.58 -13.36 0.90
N VAL A 67 47.21 -14.34 0.27
CA VAL A 67 47.37 -14.43 -1.19
C VAL A 67 46.81 -15.78 -1.64
N ILE A 68 45.99 -15.78 -2.67
CA ILE A 68 45.46 -17.00 -3.29
C ILE A 68 45.97 -17.06 -4.73
N GLN A 69 46.49 -18.23 -5.12
CA GLN A 69 46.85 -18.53 -6.51
C GLN A 69 45.68 -19.23 -7.20
N ALA A 70 45.25 -18.70 -8.34
CA ALA A 70 44.15 -19.26 -9.11
C ALA A 70 44.60 -19.65 -10.53
N PRO A 71 44.20 -20.84 -11.03
CA PRO A 71 44.47 -21.25 -12.40
C PRO A 71 43.71 -20.35 -13.42
N PRO A 72 44.26 -20.16 -14.62
CA PRO A 72 43.64 -19.33 -15.66
C PRO A 72 42.29 -19.90 -16.14
N GLY A 73 41.33 -19.02 -16.41
CA GLY A 73 40.06 -19.36 -17.08
C GLY A 73 38.88 -19.76 -16.18
N LYS A 74 39.04 -19.78 -14.84
CA LYS A 74 37.92 -20.05 -13.92
C LYS A 74 37.33 -18.78 -13.30
N VAL A 75 36.00 -18.70 -13.24
CA VAL A 75 35.26 -17.64 -12.54
C VAL A 75 35.10 -18.06 -11.07
N TYR A 76 35.62 -17.25 -10.15
CA TYR A 76 35.53 -17.49 -8.70
C TYR A 76 34.46 -16.59 -8.08
N LYS A 77 33.40 -17.19 -7.52
CA LYS A 77 32.40 -16.49 -6.70
C LYS A 77 32.88 -16.42 -5.25
N PHE A 78 33.12 -15.22 -4.74
CA PHE A 78 33.34 -14.98 -3.30
C PHE A 78 32.00 -14.73 -2.62
N SER A 79 31.65 -15.56 -1.62
CA SER A 79 30.52 -15.29 -0.72
C SER A 79 31.06 -14.67 0.58
N PRO A 80 30.61 -13.47 1.00
CA PRO A 80 31.10 -12.84 2.21
C PRO A 80 30.49 -13.52 3.44
N LYS A 81 31.26 -14.34 4.15
CA LYS A 81 30.88 -14.78 5.51
C LYS A 81 30.74 -13.54 6.41
N ILE A 82 29.52 -13.25 6.85
CA ILE A 82 29.24 -12.20 7.84
C ILE A 82 30.03 -12.55 9.11
N SER A 83 31.01 -11.72 9.48
CA SER A 83 31.78 -11.97 10.70
C SER A 83 30.87 -11.82 11.92
N MET A 84 30.97 -12.75 12.88
CA MET A 84 30.23 -12.74 14.16
C MET A 84 30.30 -11.42 14.93
N ARG A 85 31.28 -10.56 14.63
CA ARG A 85 31.39 -9.20 15.16
C ARG A 85 30.29 -8.27 14.66
N LYS A 86 29.97 -8.29 13.36
CA LYS A 86 28.89 -7.47 12.77
C LYS A 86 27.51 -7.88 13.30
N TYR A 87 27.31 -9.18 13.53
CA TYR A 87 26.11 -9.70 14.16
C TYR A 87 25.99 -9.22 15.61
N ARG A 88 27.10 -9.21 16.37
CA ARG A 88 27.13 -8.71 17.74
C ARG A 88 26.86 -7.20 17.82
N ASP A 89 27.43 -6.42 16.91
CA ASP A 89 27.20 -4.97 16.85
C ASP A 89 25.74 -4.63 16.49
N LEU A 90 25.12 -5.43 15.60
CA LEU A 90 23.68 -5.33 15.29
C LEU A 90 22.81 -5.66 16.51
N MET A 91 23.18 -6.70 17.27
CA MET A 91 22.49 -7.08 18.51
C MET A 91 22.67 -6.03 19.63
N ASP A 92 23.82 -5.37 19.70
CA ASP A 92 24.06 -4.27 20.64
C ASP A 92 23.19 -3.04 20.28
N LEU A 93 23.09 -2.68 18.99
CA LEU A 93 22.19 -1.63 18.49
C LEU A 93 20.70 -1.92 18.77
N LEU A 94 20.29 -3.18 18.65
CA LEU A 94 18.95 -3.65 19.03
C LEU A 94 18.71 -3.51 20.54
N SER A 95 19.68 -3.90 21.37
CA SER A 95 19.59 -3.86 22.83
C SER A 95 19.51 -2.44 23.41
N ARG A 96 20.05 -1.44 22.69
CA ARG A 96 20.10 -0.03 23.10
C ARG A 96 18.93 0.82 22.60
N GLY A 97 17.95 0.24 21.91
CA GLY A 97 16.79 0.98 21.37
C GLY A 97 17.13 1.99 20.26
N VAL A 98 18.38 2.03 19.79
CA VAL A 98 18.86 2.94 18.72
C VAL A 98 18.32 2.50 17.36
N LEU A 99 18.24 1.20 17.10
CA LEU A 99 17.73 0.68 15.83
C LEU A 99 16.25 1.03 15.58
N PRO A 100 15.32 0.87 16.55
CA PRO A 100 13.95 1.37 16.42
C PRO A 100 13.86 2.87 16.08
N GLY A 101 14.71 3.70 16.67
CA GLY A 101 14.75 5.14 16.39
C GLY A 101 15.20 5.46 14.96
N ILE A 102 16.26 4.80 14.48
CA ILE A 102 16.76 4.95 13.10
C ILE A 102 15.72 4.44 12.09
N MET A 103 15.08 3.30 12.38
CA MET A 103 13.99 2.76 11.55
C MET A 103 12.83 3.75 11.46
N LEU A 104 12.40 4.34 12.58
CA LEU A 104 11.34 5.33 12.60
C LEU A 104 11.70 6.57 11.77
N LEU A 105 12.92 7.11 11.93
CA LEU A 105 13.38 8.27 11.16
C LEU A 105 13.42 7.97 9.66
N THR A 106 13.87 6.77 9.28
CA THR A 106 13.93 6.34 7.88
C THR A 106 12.53 6.18 7.29
N LEU A 107 11.59 5.62 8.07
CA LEU A 107 10.18 5.51 7.70
C LEU A 107 9.54 6.89 7.52
N LEU A 108 9.78 7.82 8.43
CA LEU A 108 9.28 9.19 8.33
C LEU A 108 9.88 9.93 7.14
N GLN A 109 11.16 9.73 6.85
CA GLN A 109 11.81 10.30 5.67
C GLN A 109 11.19 9.76 4.38
N ASN A 110 11.05 8.43 4.25
CA ASN A 110 10.44 7.81 3.07
C ASN A 110 8.98 8.24 2.90
N PHE A 111 8.24 8.31 4.00
CA PHE A 111 6.88 8.84 4.01
C PHE A 111 6.82 10.28 3.51
N PHE A 112 7.71 11.15 4.00
CA PHE A 112 7.77 12.54 3.57
C PHE A 112 8.14 12.68 2.09
N GLN A 113 9.10 11.89 1.60
CA GLN A 113 9.45 11.84 0.18
C GLN A 113 8.27 11.44 -0.69
N CYS A 114 7.57 10.38 -0.30
CA CYS A 114 6.35 9.93 -0.96
C CYS A 114 5.26 11.03 -0.98
N PHE A 115 5.08 11.74 0.13
CA PHE A 115 4.13 12.86 0.25
C PHE A 115 4.51 14.06 -0.64
N LEU A 116 5.80 14.21 -0.99
CA LEU A 116 6.26 15.20 -1.96
C LEU A 116 6.19 14.69 -3.42
N GLY A 117 5.59 13.52 -3.65
CA GLY A 117 5.53 12.88 -4.96
C GLY A 117 6.89 12.36 -5.44
N ASP A 118 7.91 12.32 -4.57
CA ASP A 118 9.17 11.66 -4.86
C ASP A 118 9.02 10.17 -4.59
N ILE A 119 8.89 9.37 -5.63
CA ILE A 119 8.86 7.90 -5.53
C ILE A 119 10.17 7.24 -5.94
N SER A 120 11.16 8.04 -6.39
CA SER A 120 12.47 7.54 -6.84
C SER A 120 13.29 6.92 -5.70
N PHE A 121 13.01 7.28 -4.44
CA PHE A 121 13.65 6.68 -3.27
C PHE A 121 13.42 5.16 -3.21
N ALA A 122 12.33 4.65 -3.80
CA ALA A 122 12.02 3.23 -3.87
C ALA A 122 13.08 2.44 -4.65
N GLN A 123 13.82 3.08 -5.57
CA GLN A 123 14.93 2.46 -6.29
C GLN A 123 16.07 2.02 -5.35
N ARG A 124 16.17 2.61 -4.15
CA ARG A 124 17.11 2.16 -3.09
C ARG A 124 16.74 0.78 -2.53
N TRP A 125 15.48 0.36 -2.73
CA TRP A 125 14.97 -0.95 -2.33
C TRP A 125 15.00 -1.96 -3.49
N GLY A 126 15.64 -1.62 -4.61
CA GLY A 126 15.83 -2.54 -5.74
C GLY A 126 15.16 -2.12 -7.05
N PRO A 127 15.17 -3.01 -8.05
CA PRO A 127 14.49 -2.78 -9.31
C PRO A 127 12.99 -2.51 -9.10
N PRO A 128 12.38 -1.52 -9.78
CA PRO A 128 10.99 -1.12 -9.55
C PRO A 128 9.99 -2.29 -9.59
N GLY A 129 10.13 -3.20 -10.56
CA GLY A 129 9.26 -4.38 -10.65
C GLY A 129 9.36 -5.31 -9.42
N VAL A 130 10.56 -5.52 -8.89
CA VAL A 130 10.79 -6.36 -7.69
C VAL A 130 10.23 -5.68 -6.45
N VAL A 131 10.45 -4.37 -6.32
CA VAL A 131 9.89 -3.58 -5.22
C VAL A 131 8.37 -3.66 -5.24
N SER A 132 7.75 -3.39 -6.38
CA SER A 132 6.30 -3.43 -6.50
C SER A 132 5.73 -4.82 -6.23
N PHE A 133 6.38 -5.88 -6.71
CA PHE A 133 5.97 -7.25 -6.44
C PHE A 133 5.99 -7.56 -4.94
N ASN A 134 7.11 -7.29 -4.26
CA ASN A 134 7.26 -7.57 -2.83
C ASN A 134 6.25 -6.80 -1.97
N LEU A 135 6.07 -5.50 -2.24
CA LEU A 135 5.11 -4.66 -1.54
C LEU A 135 3.67 -5.17 -1.75
N THR A 136 3.34 -5.58 -2.97
CA THR A 136 2.01 -6.10 -3.30
C THR A 136 1.75 -7.45 -2.65
N SER A 137 2.72 -8.37 -2.66
CA SER A 137 2.60 -9.66 -1.96
C SER A 137 2.40 -9.45 -0.46
N GLY A 138 3.13 -8.50 0.13
CA GLY A 138 2.90 -8.06 1.50
C GLY A 138 1.51 -7.52 1.74
N PHE A 139 1.00 -6.69 0.83
CA PHE A 139 -0.35 -6.16 0.89
C PHE A 139 -1.41 -7.28 0.87
N ILE A 140 -1.23 -8.32 0.04
CA ILE A 140 -2.14 -9.48 0.02
C ILE A 140 -2.14 -10.20 1.37
N VAL A 141 -0.96 -10.46 1.95
CA VAL A 141 -0.87 -11.08 3.28
C VAL A 141 -1.58 -10.20 4.33
N TYR A 142 -1.35 -8.89 4.29
CA TYR A 142 -2.03 -7.94 5.16
C TYR A 142 -3.55 -7.97 4.99
N ALA A 143 -4.04 -8.01 3.75
CA ALA A 143 -5.46 -8.10 3.45
C ALA A 143 -6.11 -9.34 4.05
N LEU A 144 -5.46 -10.49 3.94
CA LEU A 144 -5.93 -11.75 4.54
C LEU A 144 -5.94 -11.67 6.07
N VAL A 145 -4.86 -11.16 6.68
CA VAL A 145 -4.78 -10.98 8.14
C VAL A 145 -5.86 -10.02 8.64
N VAL A 146 -6.02 -8.87 7.99
CA VAL A 146 -7.05 -7.90 8.34
C VAL A 146 -8.44 -8.50 8.17
N GLY A 147 -8.71 -9.24 7.09
CA GLY A 147 -9.98 -9.93 6.89
C GLY A 147 -10.29 -10.90 8.04
N ILE A 148 -9.32 -11.75 8.44
CA ILE A 148 -9.50 -12.66 9.58
C ILE A 148 -9.79 -11.87 10.86
N LEU A 149 -9.04 -10.79 11.10
CA LEU A 149 -9.20 -10.00 12.32
C LEU A 149 -10.54 -9.27 12.35
N THR A 150 -10.98 -8.68 11.24
CA THR A 150 -12.25 -7.95 11.17
C THR A 150 -13.44 -8.88 11.23
N SER A 151 -13.30 -10.16 10.86
CA SER A 151 -14.34 -11.17 11.08
C SER A 151 -14.64 -11.39 12.57
N ARG A 152 -13.65 -11.17 13.44
CA ARG A 152 -13.75 -11.36 14.90
C ARG A 152 -13.95 -10.04 15.66
N VAL A 153 -13.37 -8.95 15.15
CA VAL A 153 -13.36 -7.64 15.81
C VAL A 153 -13.88 -6.58 14.85
N LYS A 154 -15.04 -6.02 15.17
CA LYS A 154 -15.67 -4.96 14.39
C LYS A 154 -14.77 -3.71 14.40
N ALA A 155 -14.47 -3.15 13.22
CA ALA A 155 -13.67 -1.94 13.14
C ALA A 155 -14.38 -0.77 13.85
N ALA A 156 -13.66 -0.09 14.74
CA ALA A 156 -14.21 0.85 15.71
C ALA A 156 -14.58 2.21 15.10
N TYR A 157 -15.59 2.25 14.22
CA TYR A 157 -16.18 3.49 13.70
C TYR A 157 -17.63 3.31 13.23
N GLY A 158 -18.36 4.42 13.11
CA GLY A 158 -19.76 4.42 12.72
C GLY A 158 -20.63 3.72 13.76
N ARG A 159 -21.43 2.72 13.35
CA ARG A 159 -22.32 2.00 14.27
C ARG A 159 -21.60 1.19 15.36
N TYR A 160 -20.31 0.90 15.17
CA TYR A 160 -19.46 0.16 16.12
C TYR A 160 -18.41 1.05 16.78
N THR A 161 -18.64 2.36 16.83
CA THR A 161 -17.70 3.31 17.47
C THR A 161 -17.43 2.92 18.91
N ASP A 162 -16.16 2.86 19.28
CA ASP A 162 -15.66 2.55 20.63
C ASP A 162 -14.48 3.48 20.94
N TYR A 163 -14.65 4.38 21.92
CA TYR A 163 -13.65 5.40 22.28
C TYR A 163 -12.53 4.89 23.19
N ARG A 164 -12.51 3.59 23.53
CA ARG A 164 -11.29 2.97 24.10
C ARG A 164 -10.11 3.03 23.12
N TRP A 165 -10.41 3.22 21.84
CA TRP A 165 -9.46 3.45 20.75
C TRP A 165 -9.08 4.94 20.59
N GLY A 166 -9.14 5.72 21.68
CA GLY A 166 -8.71 7.11 21.75
C GLY A 166 -9.83 8.13 21.51
N PHE A 167 -9.45 9.42 21.54
CA PHE A 167 -10.40 10.52 21.41
C PHE A 167 -11.08 10.54 20.03
N GLY A 168 -12.32 11.02 19.99
CA GLY A 168 -13.12 11.10 18.77
C GLY A 168 -12.78 12.35 17.95
N ILE A 169 -12.46 12.14 16.66
CA ILE A 169 -12.32 13.21 15.66
C ILE A 169 -13.68 13.39 14.96
N PRO A 170 -14.17 14.63 14.77
CA PRO A 170 -15.40 14.88 14.00
C PRO A 170 -15.38 14.16 12.66
N SER A 171 -16.46 13.44 12.32
CA SER A 171 -16.43 12.51 11.17
C SER A 171 -16.01 13.15 9.85
N PRO A 172 -16.50 14.35 9.46
CA PRO A 172 -16.05 14.98 8.22
C PRO A 172 -14.52 15.20 8.19
N VAL A 173 -13.95 15.67 9.29
CA VAL A 173 -12.50 15.88 9.40
C VAL A 173 -11.75 14.55 9.36
N ALA A 174 -12.24 13.55 10.10
CA ALA A 174 -11.63 12.22 10.15
C ALA A 174 -11.57 11.56 8.76
N TRP A 175 -12.66 11.61 7.99
CA TRP A 175 -12.72 11.06 6.64
C TRP A 175 -11.86 11.85 5.66
N ALA A 176 -11.89 13.18 5.69
CA ALA A 176 -11.03 13.99 4.85
C ALA A 176 -9.54 13.69 5.10
N VAL A 177 -9.12 13.64 6.38
CA VAL A 177 -7.72 13.37 6.75
C VAL A 177 -7.30 11.96 6.34
N GLN A 178 -8.09 10.93 6.68
CA GLN A 178 -7.65 9.55 6.45
C GLN A 178 -7.61 9.17 4.96
N GLU A 179 -8.45 9.77 4.11
CA GLU A 179 -8.51 9.46 2.68
C GLU A 179 -7.53 10.32 1.85
N PHE A 180 -7.13 11.49 2.37
CA PHE A 180 -6.29 12.47 1.67
C PHE A 180 -5.01 11.88 1.05
N PRO A 181 -4.24 10.99 1.70
CA PRO A 181 -3.00 10.48 1.12
C PRO A 181 -3.19 9.73 -0.21
N SER A 182 -4.25 8.94 -0.35
CA SER A 182 -4.56 8.22 -1.60
C SER A 182 -4.96 9.18 -2.74
N PHE A 183 -5.46 10.37 -2.42
CA PHE A 183 -5.64 11.43 -3.43
C PHE A 183 -4.31 12.13 -3.71
N TRP A 184 -3.63 12.59 -2.66
CA TRP A 184 -2.52 13.52 -2.74
C TRP A 184 -1.25 12.88 -3.30
N ILE A 185 -0.84 11.71 -2.82
CA ILE A 185 0.41 11.06 -3.23
C ILE A 185 0.42 10.80 -4.75
N PRO A 186 -0.59 10.10 -5.34
CA PRO A 186 -0.65 9.94 -6.79
C PRO A 186 -0.68 11.27 -7.55
N THR A 187 -1.42 12.26 -7.05
CA THR A 187 -1.50 13.59 -7.67
C THR A 187 -0.14 14.29 -7.67
N ALA A 188 0.59 14.22 -6.56
CA ALA A 188 1.93 14.78 -6.42
C ALA A 188 2.93 14.08 -7.36
N VAL A 189 2.83 12.76 -7.52
CA VAL A 189 3.64 12.00 -8.48
C VAL A 189 3.36 12.44 -9.92
N LEU A 190 2.08 12.55 -10.31
CA LEU A 190 1.72 13.04 -11.64
C LEU A 190 2.20 14.48 -11.86
N TYR A 191 2.03 15.35 -10.86
CA TYR A 191 2.50 16.72 -10.94
C TYR A 191 4.02 16.80 -11.10
N ARG A 192 4.79 16.00 -10.37
CA ARG A 192 6.25 15.97 -10.47
C ARG A 192 6.73 15.49 -11.84
N ASN A 193 6.02 14.52 -12.42
CA ASN A 193 6.34 13.92 -13.72
C ASN A 193 5.60 14.59 -14.90
N ARG A 194 4.93 15.73 -14.69
CA ARG A 194 4.06 16.39 -15.71
C ARG A 194 4.73 16.67 -17.06
N HIS A 195 6.05 16.87 -17.06
CA HIS A 195 6.81 17.14 -18.28
C HIS A 195 7.12 15.86 -19.07
N THR A 196 7.15 14.70 -18.42
CA THR A 196 7.51 13.42 -19.03
C THR A 196 6.31 12.53 -19.36
N ILE A 197 5.11 12.84 -18.85
CA ILE A 197 3.88 12.06 -19.08
C ILE A 197 3.57 11.92 -20.58
N PHE A 198 3.77 12.99 -21.35
CA PHE A 198 3.46 13.03 -22.79
C PHE A 198 4.63 12.61 -23.69
N GLU A 199 5.77 12.22 -23.12
CA GLU A 199 6.94 11.78 -23.90
C GLU A 199 6.76 10.37 -24.48
N SER A 200 5.90 9.53 -23.89
CA SER A 200 5.59 8.20 -24.41
C SER A 200 4.13 7.82 -24.15
N GLU A 201 3.56 7.03 -25.06
CA GLU A 201 2.20 6.50 -24.89
C GLU A 201 2.08 5.60 -23.66
N GLU A 202 3.15 4.90 -23.29
CA GLU A 202 3.22 4.07 -22.08
C GLU A 202 3.02 4.91 -20.81
N ARG A 203 3.76 6.02 -20.68
CA ARG A 203 3.64 6.93 -19.53
C ARG A 203 2.28 7.62 -19.49
N PHE A 204 1.77 8.02 -20.65
CA PHE A 204 0.44 8.59 -20.76
C PHE A 204 -0.64 7.58 -20.33
N THR A 205 -0.52 6.32 -20.75
CA THR A 205 -1.46 5.25 -20.37
C THR A 205 -1.44 4.99 -18.86
N GLY A 206 -0.25 4.90 -18.26
CA GLY A 206 -0.10 4.77 -16.81
C GLY A 206 -0.73 5.93 -16.04
N ALA A 207 -0.48 7.18 -16.48
CA ALA A 207 -1.10 8.36 -15.90
C ALA A 207 -2.63 8.39 -16.08
N PHE A 208 -3.12 7.96 -17.25
CA PHE A 208 -4.55 7.84 -17.54
C PHE A 208 -5.24 6.86 -16.61
N ILE A 209 -4.69 5.66 -16.40
CA ILE A 209 -5.24 4.68 -15.45
C ILE A 209 -5.20 5.24 -14.02
N LEU A 210 -4.07 5.82 -13.61
CA LEU A 210 -3.93 6.40 -12.26
C LEU A 210 -4.93 7.54 -12.01
N SER A 211 -5.37 8.24 -13.06
CA SER A 211 -6.38 9.30 -12.94
C SER A 211 -7.74 8.80 -12.43
N PHE A 212 -8.12 7.55 -12.72
CA PHE A 212 -9.35 6.95 -12.18
C PHE A 212 -9.27 6.76 -10.67
N PHE A 213 -8.12 6.27 -10.18
CA PHE A 213 -7.85 6.15 -8.75
C PHE A 213 -7.91 7.53 -8.06
N ILE A 214 -7.28 8.54 -8.66
CA ILE A 214 -7.33 9.93 -8.15
C ILE A 214 -8.76 10.47 -8.16
N GLY A 215 -9.53 10.20 -9.22
CA GLY A 215 -10.92 10.63 -9.34
C GLY A 215 -11.82 10.09 -8.23
N HIS A 216 -11.71 8.79 -7.94
CA HIS A 216 -12.39 8.18 -6.78
C HIS A 216 -12.00 8.88 -5.48
N TYR A 217 -10.69 9.01 -5.22
CA TYR A 217 -10.22 9.60 -3.96
C TYR A 217 -10.46 11.09 -3.85
N CYS A 218 -10.63 11.82 -4.96
CA CYS A 218 -11.12 13.19 -4.95
C CYS A 218 -12.54 13.25 -4.38
N ASN A 219 -13.43 12.37 -4.85
CA ASN A 219 -14.77 12.24 -4.27
C ASN A 219 -14.70 11.83 -2.78
N ARG A 220 -13.92 10.82 -2.41
CA ARG A 220 -13.82 10.34 -1.01
C ARG A 220 -13.19 11.32 -0.04
N THR A 221 -12.27 12.16 -0.50
CA THR A 221 -11.52 13.12 0.34
C THR A 221 -12.27 14.44 0.49
N PHE A 222 -12.93 14.91 -0.58
CA PHE A 222 -13.56 16.23 -0.58
C PHE A 222 -15.08 16.14 -0.57
N ALA A 223 -15.69 15.55 -1.61
CA ALA A 223 -17.15 15.56 -1.76
C ALA A 223 -17.86 14.77 -0.66
N PHE A 224 -17.42 13.54 -0.38
CA PHE A 224 -18.05 12.69 0.63
C PHE A 224 -18.02 13.34 2.04
N PRO A 225 -16.86 13.81 2.56
CA PRO A 225 -16.79 14.45 3.88
C PRO A 225 -17.59 15.75 3.97
N LEU A 226 -17.56 16.59 2.93
CA LEU A 226 -18.33 17.84 2.88
C LEU A 226 -19.84 17.61 2.95
N LEU A 227 -20.31 16.49 2.42
CA LEU A 227 -21.73 16.12 2.42
C LEU A 227 -22.14 15.30 3.65
N MET A 228 -21.20 14.87 4.50
CA MET A 228 -21.55 14.07 5.67
C MET A 228 -22.47 14.82 6.63
N ASN A 229 -23.45 14.10 7.19
CA ASN A 229 -24.31 14.69 8.21
C ASN A 229 -23.47 15.07 9.46
N PRO A 230 -23.54 16.32 9.96
CA PRO A 230 -22.78 16.77 11.14
C PRO A 230 -23.05 15.95 12.41
N SER A 231 -24.20 15.29 12.50
CA SER A 231 -24.59 14.41 13.61
C SER A 231 -23.98 13.00 13.51
N SER A 232 -23.09 12.76 12.56
CA SER A 232 -22.34 11.51 12.44
C SER A 232 -21.44 11.29 13.67
N LYS A 233 -21.30 10.03 14.08
CA LYS A 233 -20.47 9.68 15.24
C LYS A 233 -18.99 9.97 14.95
N ALA A 234 -18.32 10.65 15.86
CA ALA A 234 -16.90 10.90 15.80
C ALA A 234 -16.10 9.59 15.64
N VAL A 235 -14.99 9.65 14.90
CA VAL A 235 -14.15 8.50 14.60
C VAL A 235 -12.97 8.48 15.57
N PRO A 236 -12.68 7.37 16.26
CA PRO A 236 -11.54 7.28 17.16
C PRO A 236 -10.22 7.56 16.43
N VAL A 237 -9.34 8.36 17.05
CA VAL A 237 -8.06 8.80 16.47
C VAL A 237 -7.21 7.64 15.96
N THR A 238 -7.20 6.49 16.63
CA THR A 238 -6.38 5.35 16.19
C THR A 238 -6.88 4.75 14.88
N THR A 239 -8.20 4.82 14.63
CA THR A 239 -8.80 4.39 13.37
C THR A 239 -8.37 5.33 12.24
N VAL A 240 -8.42 6.65 12.49
CA VAL A 240 -7.99 7.69 11.52
C VAL A 240 -6.51 7.52 11.17
N VAL A 241 -5.65 7.38 12.18
CA VAL A 241 -4.20 7.18 11.97
C VAL A 241 -3.93 5.89 11.18
N SER A 242 -4.61 4.79 11.53
CA SER A 242 -4.45 3.51 10.81
C SER A 242 -4.89 3.62 9.34
N ALA A 243 -6.01 4.30 9.08
CA ALA A 243 -6.53 4.49 7.74
C ALA A 243 -5.62 5.44 6.93
N PHE A 244 -5.10 6.50 7.54
CA PHE A 244 -4.14 7.42 6.92
C PHE A 244 -2.88 6.70 6.44
N PHE A 245 -2.29 5.82 7.24
CA PHE A 245 -1.11 5.05 6.81
C PHE A 245 -1.45 4.04 5.73
N PHE A 246 -2.63 3.41 5.81
CA PHE A 246 -3.12 2.50 4.79
C PHE A 246 -3.28 3.20 3.43
N THR A 247 -3.95 4.36 3.39
CA THR A 247 -4.16 5.13 2.16
C THR A 247 -2.86 5.70 1.63
N SER A 248 -1.93 6.06 2.52
CA SER A 248 -0.59 6.48 2.10
C SER A 248 0.16 5.37 1.37
N PHE A 249 0.17 4.16 1.96
CA PHE A 249 0.79 2.99 1.35
C PHE A 249 0.12 2.60 0.03
N ASN A 250 -1.21 2.55 -0.01
CA ASN A 250 -1.94 2.19 -1.22
C ASN A 250 -1.72 3.23 -2.32
N GLY A 251 -1.86 4.52 -2.02
CA GLY A 251 -1.59 5.61 -2.97
C GLY A 251 -0.16 5.57 -3.53
N PHE A 252 0.83 5.33 -2.67
CA PHE A 252 2.21 5.09 -3.11
C PHE A 252 2.32 3.90 -4.06
N LEU A 253 1.78 2.75 -3.67
CA LEU A 253 1.93 1.50 -4.41
C LEU A 253 1.29 1.59 -5.80
N GLN A 254 0.09 2.17 -5.90
CA GLN A 254 -0.57 2.39 -7.20
C GLN A 254 0.24 3.36 -8.05
N ALA A 255 0.65 4.51 -7.50
CA ALA A 255 1.42 5.51 -8.24
C ALA A 255 2.78 4.97 -8.72
N HIS A 256 3.49 4.25 -7.85
CA HIS A 256 4.76 3.62 -8.18
C HIS A 256 4.60 2.60 -9.31
N TYR A 257 3.60 1.72 -9.24
CA TYR A 257 3.40 0.73 -10.28
C TYR A 257 3.08 1.36 -11.64
N PHE A 258 2.10 2.28 -11.68
CA PHE A 258 1.64 2.86 -12.94
C PHE A 258 2.63 3.82 -13.58
N MET A 259 3.53 4.43 -12.80
CA MET A 259 4.50 5.39 -13.33
C MET A 259 5.91 4.80 -13.56
N GLU A 260 6.29 3.72 -12.86
CA GLU A 260 7.67 3.19 -12.89
C GLU A 260 7.77 1.71 -13.30
N VAL A 261 6.67 0.96 -13.32
CA VAL A 261 6.71 -0.52 -13.51
C VAL A 261 5.88 -0.99 -14.69
N ALA A 262 4.65 -0.51 -14.80
CA ALA A 262 3.70 -0.98 -15.78
C ALA A 262 4.18 -0.64 -17.19
N LYS A 263 4.09 -1.64 -18.08
CA LYS A 263 4.37 -1.48 -19.51
C LYS A 263 3.08 -1.68 -20.27
N TYR A 264 2.74 -0.71 -21.10
CA TYR A 264 1.50 -0.71 -21.87
C TYR A 264 1.79 -0.85 -23.36
N SER A 265 0.82 -1.44 -24.05
CA SER A 265 0.74 -1.34 -25.52
C SER A 265 0.43 0.10 -25.94
N SER A 266 0.29 0.38 -27.24
CA SER A 266 -0.12 1.71 -27.68
C SER A 266 -1.43 2.13 -27.03
N PHE A 267 -1.59 3.44 -26.75
CA PHE A 267 -2.77 3.94 -26.04
C PHE A 267 -4.07 3.57 -26.77
N GLN A 268 -4.05 3.57 -28.11
CA GLN A 268 -5.19 3.17 -28.93
C GLN A 268 -5.55 1.68 -28.73
N LEU A 269 -4.57 0.78 -28.67
CA LEU A 269 -4.82 -0.64 -28.42
C LEU A 269 -5.34 -0.85 -27.00
N PHE A 270 -4.77 -0.14 -26.03
CA PHE A 270 -5.20 -0.18 -24.64
C PHE A 270 -6.69 0.18 -24.49
N VAL A 271 -7.14 1.33 -25.00
CA VAL A 271 -8.52 1.81 -24.78
C VAL A 271 -9.58 0.98 -25.52
N LEU A 272 -9.21 0.34 -26.64
CA LEU A 272 -10.11 -0.51 -27.42
C LEU A 272 -10.13 -1.96 -26.96
N HIS A 273 -9.22 -2.35 -26.06
CA HIS A 273 -9.15 -3.73 -25.59
C HIS A 273 -10.44 -4.10 -24.81
N PRO A 274 -11.08 -5.25 -25.09
CA PRO A 274 -12.36 -5.62 -24.46
C PRO A 274 -12.31 -5.65 -22.93
N SER A 275 -11.19 -6.08 -22.35
CA SER A 275 -11.01 -6.05 -20.89
C SER A 275 -10.98 -4.63 -20.36
N THR A 276 -10.29 -3.70 -21.04
CA THR A 276 -10.23 -2.29 -20.63
C THR A 276 -11.62 -1.67 -20.65
N LEU A 277 -12.42 -1.93 -21.69
CA LEU A 277 -13.80 -1.44 -21.77
C LEU A 277 -14.68 -2.03 -20.66
N LEU A 278 -14.60 -3.34 -20.42
CA LEU A 278 -15.33 -3.98 -19.33
C LEU A 278 -14.93 -3.40 -17.96
N GLY A 279 -13.63 -3.25 -17.72
CA GLY A 279 -13.09 -2.67 -16.49
C GLY A 279 -13.55 -1.24 -16.29
N PHE A 280 -13.55 -0.42 -17.35
CA PHE A 280 -14.08 0.95 -17.34
C PHE A 280 -15.55 0.98 -16.95
N VAL A 281 -16.39 0.15 -17.60
CA VAL A 281 -17.83 0.10 -17.30
C VAL A 281 -18.07 -0.32 -15.85
N LEU A 282 -17.39 -1.35 -15.37
CA LEU A 282 -17.50 -1.81 -13.98
C LEU A 282 -17.05 -0.73 -12.98
N PHE A 283 -15.94 -0.05 -13.27
CA PHE A 283 -15.44 1.05 -12.45
C PHE A 283 -16.48 2.17 -12.34
N VAL A 284 -16.99 2.66 -13.47
CA VAL A 284 -17.96 3.77 -13.50
C VAL A 284 -19.28 3.38 -12.85
N VAL A 285 -19.82 2.19 -13.15
CA VAL A 285 -21.05 1.70 -12.54
C VAL A 285 -20.89 1.53 -11.02
N GLY A 286 -19.77 0.98 -10.57
CA GLY A 286 -19.43 0.86 -9.15
C GLY A 286 -19.37 2.24 -8.47
N LEU A 287 -18.66 3.21 -9.05
CA LEU A 287 -18.56 4.56 -8.52
C LEU A 287 -19.94 5.25 -8.42
N LEU A 288 -20.76 5.15 -9.47
CA LEU A 288 -22.10 5.76 -9.48
C LEU A 288 -23.02 5.14 -8.43
N TRP A 289 -23.04 3.81 -8.31
CA TRP A 289 -23.81 3.13 -7.27
C TRP A 289 -23.30 3.42 -5.86
N ASN A 290 -21.99 3.65 -5.68
CA ASN A 290 -21.42 4.05 -4.40
C ASN A 290 -21.94 5.43 -4.00
N ILE A 291 -21.85 6.41 -4.91
CA ILE A 291 -22.32 7.78 -4.70
C ILE A 291 -23.82 7.81 -4.41
N GLU A 292 -24.63 7.08 -5.20
CA GLU A 292 -26.07 6.96 -5.00
C GLU A 292 -26.40 6.35 -3.63
N SER A 293 -25.77 5.23 -3.28
CA SER A 293 -26.00 4.55 -2.01
C SER A 293 -25.62 5.42 -0.81
N ASP A 294 -24.48 6.11 -0.88
CA ASP A 294 -24.08 7.04 0.17
C ASP A 294 -25.02 8.26 0.24
N SER A 295 -25.58 8.72 -0.89
CA SER A 295 -26.60 9.76 -0.92
C SER A 295 -27.89 9.35 -0.21
N ILE A 296 -28.37 8.14 -0.46
CA ILE A 296 -29.51 7.55 0.25
C ILE A 296 -29.21 7.47 1.75
N LEU A 297 -28.04 6.99 2.15
CA LEU A 297 -27.67 6.90 3.56
C LEU A 297 -27.62 8.26 4.26
N ARG A 298 -27.14 9.29 3.57
CA ARG A 298 -27.11 10.67 4.08
C ARG A 298 -28.51 11.24 4.27
N SER A 299 -29.43 10.97 3.34
CA SER A 299 -30.79 11.52 3.36
C SER A 299 -31.68 10.88 4.44
N LEU A 300 -31.27 9.75 5.04
CA LEU A 300 -32.01 9.11 6.14
C LEU A 300 -32.15 9.99 7.38
N ARG A 301 -31.27 10.97 7.57
CA ARG A 301 -31.28 11.83 8.76
C ARG A 301 -31.32 13.28 8.36
N ARG A 302 -32.27 14.02 8.92
CA ARG A 302 -32.21 15.48 8.90
C ARG A 302 -31.03 15.97 9.77
N PRO A 303 -30.47 17.16 9.52
CA PRO A 303 -29.47 17.74 10.41
C PRO A 303 -29.98 17.78 11.85
N GLY A 304 -29.21 17.22 12.80
CA GLY A 304 -29.57 17.13 14.22
C GLY A 304 -30.34 15.86 14.62
N GLU A 305 -30.84 15.09 13.66
CA GLU A 305 -31.58 13.85 13.94
C GLU A 305 -30.62 12.71 14.37
N LYS A 306 -30.91 12.10 15.51
CA LYS A 306 -30.17 10.96 16.06
C LYS A 306 -30.95 9.66 15.82
N GLY A 307 -30.23 8.55 15.71
CA GLY A 307 -30.82 7.22 15.51
C GLY A 307 -30.56 6.65 14.12
N TYR A 308 -30.76 5.35 13.97
CA TYR A 308 -30.58 4.67 12.68
C TYR A 308 -31.95 4.36 12.10
N LYS A 309 -32.04 4.39 10.77
CA LYS A 309 -33.23 4.03 10.00
C LYS A 309 -32.89 2.93 9.00
N ILE A 310 -33.90 2.24 8.52
CA ILE A 310 -33.77 1.27 7.43
C ILE A 310 -33.66 2.05 6.12
N PRO A 311 -32.57 1.88 5.33
CA PRO A 311 -32.44 2.50 4.03
C PRO A 311 -33.39 1.85 3.01
N HIS A 312 -33.98 2.65 2.11
CA HIS A 312 -34.81 2.20 1.01
C HIS A 312 -34.41 2.94 -0.28
N GLY A 313 -34.71 2.34 -1.45
CA GLY A 313 -34.35 2.88 -2.76
C GLY A 313 -33.08 2.24 -3.35
N GLY A 314 -32.95 2.29 -4.67
CA GLY A 314 -31.82 1.71 -5.41
C GLY A 314 -31.53 0.25 -5.01
N LEU A 315 -30.24 -0.08 -4.90
CA LEU A 315 -29.78 -1.42 -4.51
C LEU A 315 -30.11 -1.80 -3.05
N PHE A 316 -30.52 -0.86 -2.19
CA PHE A 316 -30.99 -1.20 -0.85
C PHE A 316 -32.25 -2.07 -0.87
N GLN A 317 -32.97 -2.16 -2.00
CA GLN A 317 -34.08 -3.11 -2.14
C GLN A 317 -33.62 -4.57 -2.03
N PHE A 318 -32.38 -4.87 -2.43
CA PHE A 318 -31.85 -6.24 -2.53
C PHE A 318 -30.79 -6.55 -1.46
N ILE A 319 -29.96 -5.57 -1.09
CA ILE A 319 -28.82 -5.78 -0.20
C ILE A 319 -28.73 -4.71 0.89
N SER A 320 -28.06 -5.05 1.98
CA SER A 320 -27.98 -4.21 3.19
C SER A 320 -26.85 -3.19 3.13
N ALA A 321 -25.82 -3.47 2.34
CA ALA A 321 -24.64 -2.62 2.17
C ALA A 321 -24.28 -2.41 0.68
N PRO A 322 -25.16 -1.77 -0.12
CA PRO A 322 -24.91 -1.52 -1.53
C PRO A 322 -23.76 -0.55 -1.78
N ASN A 323 -23.48 0.40 -0.89
CA ASN A 323 -22.28 1.23 -0.99
C ASN A 323 -20.99 0.40 -0.90
N TYR A 324 -20.97 -0.66 -0.09
CA TYR A 324 -19.84 -1.58 0.01
C TYR A 324 -19.74 -2.51 -1.19
N PHE A 325 -20.86 -3.06 -1.66
CA PHE A 325 -20.89 -3.86 -2.88
C PHE A 325 -20.39 -3.08 -4.10
N SER A 326 -20.88 -1.85 -4.26
CA SER A 326 -20.52 -0.99 -5.38
C SER A 326 -19.06 -0.59 -5.38
N GLU A 327 -18.48 -0.31 -4.21
CA GLU A 327 -17.03 -0.06 -4.07
C GLU A 327 -16.20 -1.31 -4.38
N ILE A 328 -16.67 -2.51 -4.04
CA ILE A 328 -16.04 -3.77 -4.45
C ILE A 328 -16.06 -3.90 -5.99
N VAL A 329 -17.22 -3.69 -6.62
CA VAL A 329 -17.36 -3.71 -8.09
C VAL A 329 -16.44 -2.69 -8.74
N GLU A 330 -16.35 -1.48 -8.18
CA GLU A 330 -15.48 -0.41 -8.66
C GLU A 330 -14.01 -0.85 -8.70
N TRP A 331 -13.48 -1.42 -7.61
CA TRP A 331 -12.08 -1.81 -7.54
C TRP A 331 -11.74 -3.07 -8.35
N TRP A 332 -12.67 -4.01 -8.49
CA TRP A 332 -12.50 -5.10 -9.45
C TRP A 332 -12.53 -4.59 -10.90
N GLY A 333 -13.37 -3.59 -11.19
CA GLY A 333 -13.36 -2.86 -12.46
C GLY A 333 -12.02 -2.17 -12.71
N PHE A 334 -11.46 -1.48 -11.71
CA PHE A 334 -10.14 -0.85 -11.77
C PHE A 334 -9.04 -1.88 -12.06
N TRP A 335 -9.07 -3.04 -11.40
CA TRP A 335 -8.12 -4.12 -11.67
C TRP A 335 -8.16 -4.57 -13.12
N ILE A 336 -9.34 -4.84 -13.68
CA ILE A 336 -9.50 -5.24 -15.08
C ILE A 336 -9.07 -4.09 -16.03
N LEU A 337 -9.48 -2.86 -15.74
CA LEU A 337 -9.12 -1.65 -16.50
C LEU A 337 -7.59 -1.47 -16.57
N SER A 338 -6.89 -1.81 -15.50
CA SER A 338 -5.44 -1.66 -15.35
C SER A 338 -4.62 -2.81 -15.96
N GLU A 339 -5.18 -3.55 -16.92
CA GLU A 339 -4.60 -4.76 -17.51
C GLU A 339 -4.20 -5.80 -16.43
N PHE A 340 -5.08 -6.01 -15.46
CA PHE A 340 -4.91 -6.96 -14.37
C PHE A 340 -3.71 -6.68 -13.46
N SER A 341 -3.39 -5.39 -13.23
CA SER A 341 -2.24 -5.00 -12.41
C SER A 341 -2.23 -5.65 -11.03
N TYR A 342 -1.05 -6.11 -10.61
CA TYR A 342 -0.90 -6.84 -9.36
C TYR A 342 -1.28 -5.97 -8.13
N PRO A 343 -0.88 -4.68 -8.04
CA PRO A 343 -1.34 -3.79 -6.97
C PRO A 343 -2.84 -3.54 -6.94
N ALA A 344 -3.50 -3.37 -8.09
CA ALA A 344 -4.94 -3.17 -8.13
C ALA A 344 -5.68 -4.42 -7.67
N PHE A 345 -5.18 -5.62 -8.01
CA PHE A 345 -5.71 -6.88 -7.49
C PHE A 345 -5.64 -6.93 -5.97
N ALA A 346 -4.46 -6.64 -5.39
CA ALA A 346 -4.28 -6.66 -3.95
C ALA A 346 -5.23 -5.69 -3.24
N PHE A 347 -5.45 -4.52 -3.83
CA PHE A 347 -6.39 -3.55 -3.29
C PHE A 347 -7.85 -4.00 -3.44
N ALA A 348 -8.26 -4.52 -4.60
CA ALA A 348 -9.60 -5.08 -4.81
C ALA A 348 -9.90 -6.24 -3.85
N LEU A 349 -8.91 -7.11 -3.60
CA LEU A 349 -9.00 -8.18 -2.60
C LEU A 349 -9.14 -7.64 -1.18
N PHE A 350 -8.30 -6.67 -0.79
CA PHE A 350 -8.41 -6.00 0.51
C PHE A 350 -9.82 -5.41 0.70
N THR A 351 -10.30 -4.66 -0.28
CA THR A 351 -11.61 -4.01 -0.22
C THR A 351 -12.73 -5.05 -0.13
N SER A 352 -12.64 -6.15 -0.90
CA SER A 352 -13.59 -7.26 -0.85
C SER A 352 -13.67 -7.90 0.53
N LEU A 353 -12.52 -8.20 1.15
CA LEU A 353 -12.47 -8.81 2.48
C LEU A 353 -12.97 -7.84 3.55
N PHE A 354 -12.45 -6.60 3.56
CA PHE A 354 -12.76 -5.63 4.59
C PHE A 354 -14.22 -5.17 4.53
N LEU A 355 -14.70 -4.76 3.35
CA LEU A 355 -16.07 -4.27 3.17
C LEU A 355 -17.09 -5.41 3.09
N GLY A 356 -16.72 -6.58 2.57
CA GLY A 356 -17.56 -7.79 2.58
C GLY A 356 -17.94 -8.20 3.99
N ILE A 357 -16.95 -8.37 4.85
CA ILE A 357 -17.16 -8.69 6.27
C ILE A 357 -17.95 -7.59 6.97
N ARG A 358 -17.64 -6.32 6.68
CA ARG A 358 -18.34 -5.19 7.27
C ARG A 358 -19.81 -5.13 6.83
N GLY A 359 -20.10 -5.42 5.57
CA GLY A 359 -21.44 -5.51 5.01
C GLY A 359 -22.27 -6.59 5.69
N TYR A 360 -21.68 -7.78 5.89
CA TYR A 360 -22.29 -8.86 6.68
C TYR A 360 -22.59 -8.42 8.11
N GLN A 361 -21.64 -7.79 8.79
CA GLN A 361 -21.84 -7.26 10.15
C GLN A 361 -22.97 -6.21 10.18
N HIS A 362 -23.08 -5.36 9.15
CA HIS A 362 -24.15 -4.38 9.04
C HIS A 362 -25.51 -5.05 8.87
N HIS A 363 -25.59 -6.11 8.06
CA HIS A 363 -26.80 -6.90 7.89
C HIS A 363 -27.28 -7.53 9.20
N GLN A 364 -26.39 -8.23 9.92
CA GLN A 364 -26.71 -8.82 11.23
C GLN A 364 -27.21 -7.76 12.21
N TRP A 365 -26.52 -6.63 12.26
CA TRP A 365 -26.93 -5.53 13.12
C TRP A 365 -28.31 -4.95 12.74
N TYR A 366 -28.66 -4.90 11.45
CA TYR A 366 -29.99 -4.45 11.01
C TYR A 366 -31.08 -5.44 11.44
N LEU A 367 -30.85 -6.75 11.30
CA LEU A 367 -31.76 -7.79 11.76
C LEU A 367 -31.99 -7.73 13.27
N GLU A 368 -30.91 -7.61 14.04
CA GLU A 368 -30.96 -7.51 15.51
C GLU A 368 -31.70 -6.24 15.96
N LYS A 369 -31.43 -5.10 15.30
CA LYS A 369 -31.97 -3.81 15.73
C LYS A 369 -33.43 -3.59 15.37
N PHE A 370 -33.83 -3.98 14.17
CA PHE A 370 -35.16 -3.66 13.63
C PHE A 370 -36.10 -4.88 13.60
N GLY A 371 -35.59 -6.09 13.88
CA GLY A 371 -36.41 -7.29 14.03
C GLY A 371 -37.33 -7.53 12.84
N SER A 372 -38.64 -7.55 13.08
CA SER A 372 -39.68 -7.77 12.06
C SER A 372 -39.85 -6.62 11.07
N GLU A 373 -39.39 -5.40 11.40
CA GLU A 373 -39.46 -4.25 10.50
C GLU A 373 -38.41 -4.32 9.38
N TYR A 374 -37.34 -5.10 9.57
CA TYR A 374 -36.29 -5.24 8.55
C TYR A 374 -36.71 -6.20 7.43
N PRO A 375 -36.57 -5.82 6.15
CA PRO A 375 -36.90 -6.72 5.04
C PRO A 375 -36.02 -7.98 5.02
N ARG A 376 -36.60 -9.13 5.40
CA ARG A 376 -35.89 -10.42 5.49
C ARG A 376 -35.42 -10.98 4.14
N SER A 377 -35.97 -10.47 3.04
CA SER A 377 -35.54 -10.83 1.68
C SER A 377 -34.18 -10.23 1.32
N ARG A 378 -33.73 -9.18 2.01
CA ARG A 378 -32.43 -8.55 1.74
C ARG A 378 -31.29 -9.50 2.09
N LYS A 379 -30.25 -9.45 1.26
CA LYS A 379 -28.96 -10.06 1.54
C LYS A 379 -28.00 -9.05 2.14
N ALA A 380 -26.82 -9.48 2.57
CA ALA A 380 -25.85 -8.59 3.20
C ALA A 380 -25.19 -7.65 2.18
N ILE A 381 -24.59 -8.22 1.14
CA ILE A 381 -23.74 -7.49 0.19
C ILE A 381 -23.85 -7.98 -1.25
N ILE A 382 -23.92 -9.29 -1.53
CA ILE A 382 -24.06 -9.79 -2.91
C ILE A 382 -25.54 -10.05 -3.17
N PRO A 383 -26.17 -9.35 -4.14
CA PRO A 383 -27.58 -9.56 -4.45
C PRO A 383 -27.89 -11.04 -4.66
N LEU A 384 -28.96 -11.51 -4.01
CA LEU A 384 -29.49 -12.87 -4.10
C LEU A 384 -28.58 -13.98 -3.51
N ILE A 385 -27.33 -13.69 -3.16
CA ILE A 385 -26.35 -14.69 -2.69
C ILE A 385 -26.04 -14.52 -1.21
N LEU A 386 -25.39 -13.41 -0.83
CA LEU A 386 -24.78 -13.23 0.48
C LEU A 386 -25.21 -11.93 1.15
#